data_AF-A0A9D8MSH5-F1
#
_entry.id   AF-A0A9D8MSH5-F1
#
_cell.length_a   1.000
_cell.length_b   1.000
_cell.length_c   1.000
_cell.angle_alpha   90.00
_cell.angle_beta   90.00
_cell.angle_gamma   90.00
#
_symmetry.space_group_name_H-M   'P 1'
#
loop_
_entity.id
_entity.type
_entity.pdbx_description
1 polymer ?
#
loop_
_entity_poly.entity_id
_entity_poly.type
_entity_poly.pdbx_seq_one_letter_code
_entity_poly.pdbx_strand_id
1 'polypeptide(L)'
;MTTRERRFKLHVLRSFSEGGSYQKKRFTLIELLVVIAIIAVLAGMLIPSLGQAKASAHRIQCVSQKKQAVIPMLLYSSDNDDFMLGSRPKILTEMPEKTCWGYLKYLGYLKSEGAESVVCPLVEPEYRKDDEVWEHGVFGVRRGLIPQSSTASDFYSLRQVKSRLNAFILTADTYFLTGQNDHKSSYMYYMVESGNHILAFGHQKKASLGYADGHAVSWNREELVNSPDAMHGTDLGGLVGGWIPKPINCH
;
A
#
# COMPACT_ATOMS: atom_id res chain seq x y z
N MET A 1 12.12 -60.55 -32.78
CA MET A 1 11.44 -59.74 -31.74
C MET A 1 10.26 -60.51 -31.21
N THR A 2 10.34 -60.87 -29.93
CA THR A 2 9.73 -62.06 -29.33
C THR A 2 8.38 -61.81 -28.66
N THR A 3 7.51 -62.80 -28.78
CA THR A 3 6.11 -62.96 -28.32
C THR A 3 5.86 -62.82 -26.80
N ARG A 4 6.76 -62.18 -26.05
CA ARG A 4 6.78 -62.15 -24.58
C ARG A 4 6.29 -60.83 -23.97
N GLU A 5 6.21 -59.75 -24.75
CA GLU A 5 5.78 -58.43 -24.25
C GLU A 5 4.26 -58.22 -24.22
N ARG A 6 3.47 -59.04 -24.93
CA ARG A 6 1.99 -58.90 -24.91
C ARG A 6 1.32 -59.48 -23.67
N ARG A 7 2.02 -60.31 -22.88
CA ARG A 7 1.41 -61.00 -21.72
C ARG A 7 1.54 -60.23 -20.41
N PHE A 8 2.46 -59.26 -20.31
CA PHE A 8 2.65 -58.48 -19.07
C PHE A 8 1.71 -57.27 -18.94
N LYS A 9 1.17 -56.78 -20.07
CA LYS A 9 0.19 -55.66 -20.07
C LYS A 9 -1.23 -56.06 -19.66
N LEU A 10 -1.50 -57.36 -19.46
CA LEU A 10 -2.85 -57.88 -19.20
C LEU A 10 -3.10 -58.32 -17.75
N HIS A 11 -2.09 -58.30 -16.87
CA HIS A 11 -2.26 -58.67 -15.45
C HIS A 11 -2.36 -57.49 -14.49
N VAL A 12 -1.99 -56.28 -14.91
CA VAL A 12 -2.01 -55.08 -14.02
C VAL A 12 -3.32 -54.29 -14.13
N LEU A 13 -4.19 -54.58 -15.11
CA LEU A 13 -5.49 -53.92 -15.27
C LEU A 13 -6.66 -54.73 -14.70
N ARG A 14 -6.46 -55.47 -13.61
CA ARG A 14 -7.55 -56.27 -12.99
C ARG A 14 -7.76 -56.06 -11.49
N SER A 15 -7.05 -55.13 -10.86
CA SER A 15 -7.10 -54.99 -9.39
C SER A 15 -7.69 -53.66 -8.87
N PHE A 16 -8.28 -52.82 -9.71
CA PHE A 16 -8.96 -51.58 -9.28
C PHE A 16 -10.46 -51.59 -9.64
N SER A 17 -11.15 -52.68 -9.31
CA SER A 17 -12.60 -52.76 -9.35
C SER A 17 -13.14 -53.26 -8.01
N GLU A 18 -12.72 -52.61 -6.92
CA GLU A 18 -13.55 -52.59 -5.72
C GLU A 18 -14.56 -51.45 -5.88
N GLY A 19 -15.63 -51.75 -6.62
CA GLY A 19 -16.82 -50.91 -6.62
C GLY A 19 -17.45 -50.98 -5.24
N GLY A 20 -17.03 -50.09 -4.35
CA GLY A 20 -17.76 -49.81 -3.13
C GLY A 20 -19.22 -49.55 -3.50
N SER A 21 -20.13 -50.38 -3.01
CA SER A 21 -21.55 -50.23 -3.28
C SER A 21 -22.00 -48.88 -2.71
N TYR A 22 -22.07 -47.85 -3.55
CA TYR A 22 -22.72 -46.59 -3.22
C TYR A 22 -24.22 -46.89 -3.09
N GLN A 23 -24.61 -47.28 -1.87
CA GLN A 23 -26.01 -47.31 -1.45
C GLN A 23 -26.57 -45.93 -1.77
N LYS A 24 -27.42 -45.83 -2.79
CA LYS A 24 -28.08 -44.59 -3.18
C LYS A 24 -28.99 -44.15 -2.04
N LYS A 25 -28.44 -43.40 -1.09
CA LYS A 25 -29.21 -42.68 -0.08
C LYS A 25 -30.13 -41.72 -0.84
N ARG A 26 -31.43 -41.90 -0.71
CA ARG A 26 -32.43 -40.99 -1.26
C ARG A 26 -32.34 -39.69 -0.47
N PHE A 27 -31.67 -38.69 -1.02
CA PHE A 27 -31.56 -37.37 -0.41
C PHE A 27 -32.93 -36.69 -0.51
N THR A 28 -33.47 -36.27 0.62
CA THR A 28 -34.75 -35.55 0.64
C THR A 28 -34.53 -34.07 0.40
N LEU A 29 -35.53 -33.40 -0.19
CA LEU A 29 -35.49 -31.93 -0.35
C LEU A 29 -35.33 -31.23 1.01
N ILE A 30 -35.90 -31.78 2.08
CA ILE A 30 -35.83 -31.23 3.44
C ILE A 30 -34.38 -31.27 3.97
N GLU A 31 -33.65 -32.36 3.78
CA GLU A 31 -32.24 -32.46 4.19
C GLU A 31 -31.37 -31.41 3.51
N LEU A 32 -31.59 -31.17 2.21
CA LEU A 32 -30.86 -30.12 1.49
C LEU A 32 -31.22 -28.73 2.02
N LEU A 33 -32.50 -28.49 2.31
CA LEU A 33 -33.02 -27.20 2.76
C LEU A 33 -32.50 -26.82 4.16
N VAL A 34 -32.40 -27.79 5.08
CA VAL A 34 -31.81 -27.57 6.41
C VAL A 34 -30.32 -27.27 6.31
N VAL A 35 -29.58 -27.95 5.44
CA VAL A 35 -28.13 -27.73 5.27
C VAL A 35 -27.85 -26.32 4.74
N ILE A 36 -28.56 -25.87 3.70
CA ILE A 36 -28.38 -24.50 3.18
C ILE A 36 -28.80 -23.45 4.22
N ALA A 37 -29.83 -23.72 5.03
CA ALA A 37 -30.24 -22.82 6.09
C ALA A 37 -29.15 -22.66 7.17
N ILE A 38 -28.51 -23.76 7.58
CA ILE A 38 -27.39 -23.72 8.53
C ILE A 38 -26.19 -22.99 7.92
N ILE A 39 -25.82 -23.28 6.66
CA ILE A 39 -24.73 -22.57 5.96
C ILE A 39 -25.02 -21.07 5.87
N ALA A 40 -26.27 -20.68 5.58
CA ALA A 40 -26.66 -19.27 5.50
C ALA A 40 -26.51 -18.54 6.84
N VAL A 41 -26.91 -19.16 7.96
CA VAL A 41 -26.73 -18.59 9.30
C VAL A 41 -25.25 -18.44 9.65
N LEU A 42 -24.44 -19.47 9.41
CA LEU A 42 -23.01 -19.44 9.68
C LEU A 42 -22.28 -18.41 8.80
N ALA A 43 -22.59 -18.39 7.50
CA ALA A 43 -22.02 -17.42 6.57
C ALA A 43 -22.40 -15.97 6.95
N GLY A 44 -23.64 -15.74 7.39
CA GLY A 44 -24.12 -14.44 7.85
C GLY A 44 -23.31 -13.85 9.01
N MET A 45 -22.80 -14.69 9.92
CA MET A 45 -21.93 -14.25 11.02
C MET A 45 -20.47 -14.07 10.58
N LEU A 46 -20.00 -14.82 9.59
CA LEU A 46 -18.60 -14.82 9.14
C LEU A 46 -18.25 -13.67 8.19
N ILE A 47 -19.18 -13.27 7.30
CA ILE A 47 -18.94 -12.22 6.29
C ILE A 47 -18.46 -10.89 6.90
N PRO A 48 -19.14 -10.29 7.91
CA PRO A 48 -18.69 -9.01 8.46
C PRO A 48 -17.35 -9.13 9.20
N SER A 49 -17.11 -10.26 9.87
CA SER A 49 -15.86 -10.52 10.58
C SER A 49 -14.67 -10.65 9.62
N LEU A 50 -14.85 -11.40 8.53
CA LEU A 50 -13.83 -11.59 7.49
C LEU A 50 -13.47 -10.27 6.80
N GLY A 51 -14.46 -9.41 6.54
CA GLY A 51 -14.23 -8.07 5.99
C GLY A 51 -13.33 -7.21 6.88
N GLN A 52 -13.58 -7.21 8.20
CA GLN A 52 -12.75 -6.47 9.16
C GLN A 52 -11.34 -7.05 9.29
N ALA A 53 -11.21 -8.38 9.27
CA ALA A 53 -9.92 -9.07 9.30
C ALA A 53 -9.08 -8.72 8.06
N LYS A 54 -9.67 -8.78 6.86
CA LYS A 54 -9.01 -8.40 5.60
C LYS A 54 -8.55 -6.93 5.62
N ALA A 55 -9.41 -6.01 6.05
CA ALA A 55 -9.06 -4.60 6.15
C ALA A 55 -7.91 -4.35 7.14
N SER A 56 -7.86 -5.09 8.25
CA SER A 56 -6.76 -5.02 9.22
C SER A 56 -5.46 -5.58 8.65
N ALA A 57 -5.53 -6.68 7.90
CA ALA A 57 -4.38 -7.26 7.21
C ALA A 57 -3.77 -6.28 6.20
N HIS A 58 -4.60 -5.63 5.37
CA HIS A 58 -4.13 -4.61 4.42
C HIS A 58 -3.48 -3.41 5.12
N ARG A 59 -4.02 -2.97 6.27
CA ARG A 59 -3.38 -1.91 7.06
C ARG A 59 -1.99 -2.33 7.56
N ILE A 60 -1.88 -3.53 8.13
CA ILE A 60 -0.59 -4.06 8.63
C ILE A 60 0.42 -4.17 7.48
N GLN A 61 -0.03 -4.68 6.33
CA GLN A 61 0.80 -4.76 5.13
C GLN A 61 1.27 -3.37 4.67
N CYS A 62 0.38 -2.38 4.62
CA CYS A 62 0.73 -1.02 4.22
C CYS A 62 1.78 -0.40 5.16
N VAL A 63 1.64 -0.56 6.48
CA VAL A 63 2.65 -0.10 7.46
C VAL A 63 3.99 -0.80 7.25
N SER A 64 3.99 -2.11 6.96
CA SER A 64 5.21 -2.84 6.65
C SER A 64 5.87 -2.34 5.36
N GLN A 65 5.09 -2.11 4.31
CA GLN A 65 5.58 -1.53 3.06
C GLN A 65 6.10 -0.11 3.26
N LYS A 66 5.44 0.72 4.09
CA LYS A 66 5.95 2.05 4.48
C LYS A 66 7.33 1.99 5.10
N LYS A 67 7.54 1.05 6.03
CA LYS A 67 8.84 0.84 6.64
C LYS A 67 9.89 0.47 5.58
N GLN A 68 9.54 -0.42 4.64
CA GLN A 68 10.43 -0.80 3.54
C GLN A 68 10.71 0.35 2.57
N ALA A 69 9.71 1.19 2.28
CA ALA A 69 9.82 2.34 1.39
C ALA A 69 10.75 3.44 1.92
N VAL A 70 10.79 3.64 3.24
CA VAL A 70 11.68 4.63 3.86
C VAL A 70 13.15 4.20 3.76
N ILE A 71 13.45 2.90 3.79
CA ILE A 71 14.83 2.39 3.81
C ILE A 71 15.67 2.90 2.62
N PRO A 72 15.24 2.79 1.35
CA PRO A 72 15.97 3.34 0.20
C PRO A 72 16.30 4.83 0.33
N MET A 73 15.39 5.63 0.89
CA MET A 73 15.61 7.06 1.10
C MET A 73 16.69 7.31 2.16
N LEU A 74 16.70 6.52 3.23
CA LEU A 74 17.72 6.60 4.29
C LEU A 74 19.08 6.11 3.82
N LEU A 75 19.12 5.04 3.02
CA LEU A 75 20.36 4.54 2.41
C LEU A 75 20.96 5.60 1.49
N TYR A 76 20.15 6.18 0.60
CA TYR A 76 20.59 7.30 -0.24
C TYR A 76 21.13 8.45 0.62
N SER A 77 20.41 8.82 1.68
CA SER A 77 20.80 9.92 2.56
C SER A 77 22.14 9.66 3.25
N SER A 78 22.36 8.44 3.73
CA SER A 78 23.63 8.01 4.33
C SER A 78 24.80 8.12 3.35
N ASP A 79 24.58 7.79 2.08
CA ASP A 79 25.62 7.80 1.04
C ASP A 79 25.86 9.21 0.45
N ASN A 80 24.97 10.17 0.72
CA ASN A 80 24.98 11.52 0.14
C ASN A 80 24.94 12.61 1.21
N ASP A 81 25.82 12.57 2.22
CA ASP A 81 26.00 13.63 3.22
C ASP A 81 24.71 14.09 3.94
N ASP A 82 23.84 13.14 4.29
CA ASP A 82 22.53 13.35 4.91
C ASP A 82 21.53 14.14 4.02
N PHE A 83 21.76 14.20 2.70
CA PHE A 83 20.80 14.76 1.75
C PHE A 83 19.77 13.72 1.31
N MET A 84 18.50 14.08 1.42
CA MET A 84 17.37 13.33 0.88
C MET A 84 16.85 13.97 -0.40
N LEU A 85 16.15 13.16 -1.19
CA LEU A 85 15.48 13.59 -2.41
C LEU A 85 14.16 14.28 -2.11
N GLY A 86 13.95 15.43 -2.75
CA GLY A 86 12.62 16.03 -2.91
C GLY A 86 11.68 15.10 -3.68
N SER A 87 10.37 15.25 -3.51
CA SER A 87 9.39 14.35 -4.14
C SER A 87 9.48 14.29 -5.67
N ARG A 88 9.79 15.42 -6.31
CA ARG A 88 10.07 15.56 -7.75
C ARG A 88 11.22 16.56 -7.97
N PRO A 89 12.47 16.12 -7.83
CA PRO A 89 13.64 16.97 -8.05
C PRO A 89 13.67 17.47 -9.50
N LYS A 90 13.95 18.76 -9.71
CA LYS A 90 14.08 19.37 -11.04
C LYS A 90 15.22 18.76 -11.84
N ILE A 91 16.30 18.30 -11.19
CA ILE A 91 17.36 17.54 -11.88
C ILE A 91 16.83 16.28 -12.61
N LEU A 92 15.64 15.78 -12.25
CA LEU A 92 15.01 14.64 -12.91
C LEU A 92 14.06 15.02 -14.05
N THR A 93 13.89 16.31 -14.42
CA THR A 93 12.91 16.68 -15.45
C THR A 93 13.20 16.06 -16.81
N GLU A 94 14.45 15.68 -17.06
CA GLU A 94 14.91 15.02 -18.28
C GLU A 94 14.96 13.48 -18.17
N MET A 95 14.71 12.90 -16.99
CA MET A 95 14.70 11.45 -16.79
C MET A 95 13.32 10.83 -17.10
N PRO A 96 13.28 9.55 -17.51
CA PRO A 96 12.02 8.81 -17.69
C PRO A 96 11.22 8.81 -16.39
N GLU A 97 11.82 8.37 -15.27
CA GLU A 97 11.12 8.31 -13.97
C GLU A 97 11.37 9.58 -13.12
N LYS A 98 10.48 10.57 -13.25
CA LYS A 98 10.66 11.94 -12.71
C LYS A 98 10.44 12.08 -11.19
N THR A 99 10.02 11.03 -10.49
CA THR A 99 9.80 11.06 -9.03
C THR A 99 11.05 10.61 -8.28
N CYS A 100 11.17 10.98 -7.01
CA CYS A 100 12.23 10.46 -6.12
C CYS A 100 12.33 8.92 -6.13
N TRP A 101 11.19 8.23 -6.14
CA TRP A 101 11.15 6.76 -6.20
C TRP A 101 11.83 6.22 -7.45
N GLY A 102 11.59 6.88 -8.59
CA GLY A 102 12.20 6.47 -9.84
C GLY A 102 13.70 6.71 -9.89
N TYR A 103 14.16 7.81 -9.30
CA TYR A 103 15.59 8.06 -9.18
C TYR A 103 16.29 7.10 -8.22
N LEU A 104 15.65 6.77 -7.07
CA LEU A 104 16.17 5.75 -6.16
C LEU A 104 16.26 4.38 -6.84
N LYS A 105 15.32 4.07 -7.73
CA LYS A 105 15.37 2.87 -8.56
C LYS A 105 16.50 2.92 -9.58
N TYR A 106 16.63 4.03 -10.30
CA TYR A 106 17.71 4.24 -11.28
C TYR A 106 19.10 4.09 -10.65
N LEU A 107 19.30 4.65 -9.46
CA LEU A 107 20.54 4.56 -8.70
C LEU A 107 20.75 3.19 -8.01
N GLY A 108 19.78 2.28 -8.05
CA GLY A 108 19.87 0.94 -7.50
C GLY A 108 19.55 0.80 -5.99
N TYR A 109 19.09 1.87 -5.34
CA TYR A 109 18.60 1.82 -3.95
C TYR A 109 17.24 1.12 -3.83
N LEU A 110 16.43 1.19 -4.89
CA LEU A 110 15.17 0.48 -5.01
C LEU A 110 15.27 -0.57 -6.13
N LYS A 111 15.19 -1.86 -5.79
CA LYS A 111 15.17 -2.93 -6.79
C LYS A 111 13.85 -2.93 -7.57
N SER A 112 13.84 -3.46 -8.80
CA SER A 112 12.63 -3.63 -9.60
C SER A 112 11.55 -4.46 -8.87
N GLU A 113 11.95 -5.55 -8.20
CA GLU A 113 11.09 -6.34 -7.30
C GLU A 113 10.62 -5.53 -6.07
N GLY A 114 11.38 -4.51 -5.68
CA GLY A 114 11.08 -3.63 -4.56
C GLY A 114 10.13 -2.49 -4.92
N ALA A 115 9.78 -2.27 -6.19
CA ALA A 115 8.85 -1.20 -6.57
C ALA A 115 7.44 -1.42 -5.99
N GLU A 116 7.06 -2.66 -5.69
CA GLU A 116 5.82 -2.98 -4.97
C GLU A 116 5.84 -2.49 -3.51
N SER A 117 7.03 -2.28 -2.92
CA SER A 117 7.17 -1.81 -1.54
C SER A 117 6.85 -0.32 -1.38
N VAL A 118 6.80 0.44 -2.47
CA VAL A 118 6.49 1.88 -2.45
C VAL A 118 5.05 2.18 -2.86
N VAL A 119 4.19 1.15 -2.93
CA VAL A 119 2.79 1.22 -3.36
C VAL A 119 1.88 0.80 -2.21
N CYS A 120 0.71 1.44 -2.10
CA CYS A 120 -0.32 1.07 -1.13
C CYS A 120 -1.09 -0.17 -1.63
N PRO A 121 -1.36 -1.20 -0.80
CA PRO A 121 -2.02 -2.43 -1.26
C PRO A 121 -3.52 -2.24 -1.56
N LEU A 122 -4.10 -1.09 -1.19
CA LEU A 122 -5.48 -0.72 -1.52
C LEU A 122 -5.59 0.09 -2.81
N VAL A 123 -4.47 0.58 -3.34
CA VAL A 123 -4.46 1.46 -4.50
C VAL A 123 -3.76 0.73 -5.62
N GLU A 124 -4.50 0.43 -6.69
CA GLU A 124 -3.87 -0.05 -7.91
C GLU A 124 -2.98 1.07 -8.48
N PRO A 125 -1.69 0.78 -8.73
CA PRO A 125 -0.83 1.78 -9.30
C PRO A 125 -1.20 2.04 -10.75
N GLU A 126 -1.60 3.27 -11.06
CA GLU A 126 -1.71 3.74 -12.45
C GLU A 126 -0.30 3.93 -13.01
N TYR A 127 0.29 2.86 -13.55
CA TYR A 127 1.52 2.97 -14.33
C TYR A 127 1.21 3.67 -15.65
N ARG A 128 1.64 4.93 -15.80
CA ARG A 128 1.50 5.65 -17.07
C ARG A 128 2.62 5.20 -18.01
N LYS A 129 2.31 4.23 -18.89
CA LYS A 129 3.24 3.64 -19.86
C LYS A 129 3.99 4.68 -20.71
N ASP A 130 3.36 5.81 -21.01
CA ASP A 130 3.92 6.83 -21.91
C ASP A 130 5.06 7.65 -21.27
N ASP A 131 5.16 7.66 -19.94
CA ASP A 131 6.18 8.42 -19.23
C ASP A 131 7.16 7.51 -18.46
N GLU A 132 6.88 6.21 -18.32
CA GLU A 132 7.55 5.31 -17.34
C GLU A 132 7.46 5.81 -15.87
N VAL A 133 6.66 6.85 -15.59
CA VAL A 133 6.61 7.50 -14.28
C VAL A 133 5.50 6.92 -13.40
N TRP A 134 5.87 6.63 -12.15
CA TRP A 134 4.93 6.45 -11.04
C TRP A 134 4.41 7.80 -10.52
N GLU A 135 3.64 8.54 -11.33
CA GLU A 135 3.00 9.80 -10.86
C GLU A 135 1.81 9.50 -9.95
N HIS A 136 1.22 8.33 -10.13
CA HIS A 136 0.11 7.84 -9.33
C HIS A 136 0.43 6.40 -8.91
N GLY A 137 -0.15 5.96 -7.81
CA GLY A 137 0.01 4.60 -7.27
C GLY A 137 1.01 4.49 -6.12
N VAL A 138 1.95 5.41 -6.02
CA VAL A 138 3.04 5.33 -5.04
C VAL A 138 2.77 6.19 -3.81
N PHE A 139 3.46 5.83 -2.74
CA PHE A 139 3.51 6.59 -1.50
C PHE A 139 3.99 8.01 -1.74
N GLY A 140 3.27 8.98 -1.20
CA GLY A 140 3.67 10.36 -1.30
C GLY A 140 4.86 10.68 -0.42
N VAL A 141 5.83 11.41 -0.97
CA VAL A 141 6.96 11.96 -0.22
C VAL A 141 6.64 13.39 0.18
N ARG A 142 6.94 13.73 1.43
CA ARG A 142 6.71 15.07 1.98
C ARG A 142 7.44 16.11 1.17
N ARG A 143 6.75 17.19 0.82
CA ARG A 143 7.34 18.34 0.13
C ARG A 143 7.75 19.42 1.14
N GLY A 144 9.04 19.77 1.14
CA GLY A 144 9.62 20.84 1.96
C GLY A 144 10.05 20.40 3.36
N LEU A 145 11.18 20.96 3.83
CA LEU A 145 11.72 20.79 5.19
C LEU A 145 11.00 21.65 6.22
N ILE A 146 10.48 22.79 5.78
CA ILE A 146 9.85 23.82 6.62
C ILE A 146 8.39 23.96 6.16
N PRO A 147 7.42 23.93 7.09
CA PRO A 147 5.99 24.07 6.80
C PRO A 147 5.59 25.27 5.91
N GLN A 148 6.45 26.29 5.81
CA GLN A 148 6.20 27.52 5.07
C GLN A 148 7.02 27.70 3.77
N SER A 149 7.95 26.79 3.43
CA SER A 149 8.71 26.90 2.18
C SER A 149 8.02 26.14 1.04
N SER A 150 7.33 26.87 0.16
CA SER A 150 6.72 26.34 -1.07
C SER A 150 7.75 25.97 -2.16
N THR A 151 9.02 26.26 -1.93
CA THR A 151 10.11 25.94 -2.86
C THR A 151 10.34 24.43 -2.90
N ALA A 152 10.02 23.81 -4.04
CA ALA A 152 10.53 22.49 -4.40
C ALA A 152 12.07 22.58 -4.41
N SER A 153 12.69 22.08 -3.36
CA SER A 153 14.11 21.81 -3.35
C SER A 153 14.31 20.40 -3.91
N ASP A 154 15.27 20.27 -4.81
CA ASP A 154 15.61 18.99 -5.44
C ASP A 154 16.12 17.99 -4.40
N PHE A 155 16.79 18.54 -3.40
CA PHE A 155 17.33 17.83 -2.27
C PHE A 155 17.04 18.61 -0.99
N TYR A 156 17.06 17.92 0.14
CA TYR A 156 17.03 18.54 1.45
C TYR A 156 17.93 17.81 2.43
N SER A 157 18.66 18.55 3.26
CA SER A 157 19.53 17.95 4.26
C SER A 157 18.75 17.64 5.54
N LEU A 158 18.85 16.40 6.04
CA LEU A 158 18.30 16.03 7.35
C LEU A 158 18.87 16.86 8.49
N ARG A 159 20.09 17.41 8.33
CA ARG A 159 20.70 18.33 9.31
C ARG A 159 19.93 19.63 9.49
N GLN A 160 19.10 20.00 8.52
CA GLN A 160 18.25 21.20 8.59
C GLN A 160 16.91 20.94 9.30
N VAL A 161 16.56 19.67 9.54
CA VAL A 161 15.34 19.31 10.25
C VAL A 161 15.51 19.67 11.73
N LYS A 162 14.80 20.71 12.18
CA LYS A 162 14.83 21.15 13.58
C LYS A 162 14.07 20.22 14.53
N SER A 163 13.12 19.45 14.00
CA SER A 163 12.42 18.41 14.76
C SER A 163 13.30 17.17 14.93
N ARG A 164 12.95 16.31 15.89
CA ARG A 164 13.58 14.98 15.98
C ARG A 164 13.22 14.15 14.73
N LEU A 165 14.11 13.26 14.28
CA LEU A 165 13.88 12.43 13.08
C LEU A 165 12.69 11.48 13.26
N ASN A 166 12.48 10.98 14.48
CA ASN A 166 11.29 10.22 14.87
C ASN A 166 10.00 11.06 14.92
N ALA A 167 10.09 12.36 14.67
CA ALA A 167 8.95 13.28 14.55
C ALA A 167 8.82 13.87 13.14
N PHE A 168 9.70 13.48 12.21
CA PHE A 168 9.66 13.96 10.83
C PHE A 168 9.03 12.90 9.92
N ILE A 169 7.76 13.12 9.57
CA ILE A 169 7.06 12.28 8.59
C ILE A 169 7.67 12.53 7.22
N LEU A 170 8.19 11.48 6.61
CA LEU A 170 8.86 11.48 5.31
C LEU A 170 7.92 11.00 4.20
N THR A 171 7.19 9.92 4.45
CA THR A 171 6.29 9.31 3.47
C THR A 171 4.90 9.11 4.06
N ALA A 172 3.87 9.20 3.21
CA ALA A 172 2.49 9.01 3.65
C ALA A 172 1.61 8.41 2.55
N ASP A 173 0.50 7.81 2.95
CA ASP A 173 -0.59 7.52 2.02
C ASP A 173 -1.20 8.85 1.61
N THR A 174 -1.46 9.03 0.32
CA THR A 174 -1.77 10.35 -0.24
C THR A 174 -2.79 10.28 -1.37
N TYR A 175 -3.58 11.33 -1.50
CA TYR A 175 -4.50 11.54 -2.62
C TYR A 175 -4.25 12.90 -3.29
N PHE A 176 -4.56 12.96 -4.58
CA PHE A 176 -4.64 14.14 -5.40
C PHE A 176 -6.10 14.48 -5.66
N LEU A 177 -6.52 15.66 -5.23
CA LEU A 177 -7.84 16.21 -5.48
C LEU A 177 -7.91 16.73 -6.92
N THR A 178 -8.53 15.96 -7.82
CA THR A 178 -8.97 16.51 -9.12
C THR A 178 -10.37 17.12 -8.93
N GLY A 179 -10.68 18.22 -9.62
CA GLY A 179 -11.85 19.07 -9.37
C GLY A 179 -13.25 18.43 -9.54
N GLN A 180 -13.39 17.10 -9.55
CA GLN A 180 -14.66 16.39 -9.63
C GLN A 180 -14.60 15.00 -8.95
N ASN A 181 -14.67 14.90 -7.61
CA ASN A 181 -14.81 13.62 -6.86
C ASN A 181 -13.87 12.44 -7.24
N ASP A 182 -12.88 12.69 -8.11
CA ASP A 182 -11.95 11.71 -8.63
C ASP A 182 -10.62 11.96 -7.93
N HIS A 183 -10.12 10.89 -7.33
CA HIS A 183 -9.01 10.92 -6.41
C HIS A 183 -7.98 9.90 -6.87
N LYS A 184 -6.82 10.40 -7.26
CA LYS A 184 -5.68 9.57 -7.62
C LYS A 184 -4.69 9.56 -6.49
N SER A 185 -3.98 8.47 -6.26
CA SER A 185 -2.84 8.50 -5.33
C SER A 185 -1.77 9.47 -5.84
N SER A 186 -0.98 10.02 -4.92
CA SER A 186 -0.03 11.07 -5.28
C SER A 186 1.38 10.82 -4.77
N TYR A 187 2.38 10.97 -5.65
CA TYR A 187 3.79 10.86 -5.27
C TYR A 187 4.29 11.95 -4.29
N MET A 188 3.47 12.94 -3.94
CA MET A 188 3.82 13.97 -2.97
C MET A 188 2.65 14.40 -2.12
N TYR A 189 2.95 15.08 -1.01
CA TYR A 189 1.95 15.80 -0.22
C TYR A 189 2.58 16.98 0.52
N TYR A 190 1.71 17.91 0.91
CA TYR A 190 2.04 19.01 1.81
C TYR A 190 1.50 18.68 3.21
N MET A 191 2.26 19.04 4.25
CA MET A 191 1.77 18.92 5.64
C MET A 191 0.74 20.01 5.97
N VAL A 192 0.82 21.16 5.29
CA VAL A 192 -0.11 22.30 5.43
C VAL A 192 -1.03 22.32 4.20
N GLU A 193 -2.28 22.79 4.34
CA GLU A 193 -3.25 22.95 3.24
C GLU A 193 -2.73 23.96 2.20
N SER A 194 -1.91 23.48 1.27
CA SER A 194 -1.34 24.32 0.21
C SER A 194 -1.38 23.61 -1.15
N GLY A 195 -2.43 22.82 -1.39
CA GLY A 195 -2.66 22.24 -2.71
C GLY A 195 -3.56 21.01 -2.71
N ASN A 196 -3.65 20.39 -3.87
CA ASN A 196 -4.50 19.23 -4.10
C ASN A 196 -3.91 17.92 -3.57
N HIS A 197 -2.70 17.93 -2.99
CA HIS A 197 -1.95 16.75 -2.56
C HIS A 197 -2.06 16.58 -1.03
N ILE A 198 -2.95 15.69 -0.59
CA ILE A 198 -3.34 15.55 0.83
C ILE A 198 -3.08 14.13 1.36
N LEU A 199 -3.06 13.99 2.68
CA LEU A 199 -2.99 12.69 3.35
C LEU A 199 -4.26 11.85 3.13
N ALA A 200 -4.07 10.57 2.83
CA ALA A 200 -5.13 9.59 2.62
C ALA A 200 -5.37 8.74 3.88
N PHE A 201 -6.61 8.73 4.36
CA PHE A 201 -7.04 7.91 5.51
C PHE A 201 -7.83 6.67 5.07
N GLY A 202 -7.28 5.92 4.10
CA GLY A 202 -7.95 4.78 3.45
C GLY A 202 -8.01 3.50 4.28
N HIS A 203 -7.07 3.29 5.21
CA HIS A 203 -6.95 2.06 5.99
C HIS A 203 -7.80 2.13 7.27
N GLN A 204 -9.12 1.97 7.16
CA GLN A 204 -10.05 2.10 8.29
C GLN A 204 -9.98 3.47 8.97
N LYS A 205 -10.01 4.56 8.19
CA LYS A 205 -9.85 5.95 8.66
C LYS A 205 -8.47 6.25 9.27
N LYS A 206 -7.47 5.44 8.98
CA LYS A 206 -6.07 5.67 9.33
C LYS A 206 -5.21 5.88 8.08
N ALA A 207 -4.20 6.73 8.20
CA ALA A 207 -3.14 6.93 7.23
C ALA A 207 -1.89 6.17 7.70
N SER A 208 -1.19 5.52 6.78
CA SER A 208 0.11 4.92 7.06
C SER A 208 1.21 5.95 6.79
N LEU A 209 2.10 6.13 7.75
CA LEU A 209 3.10 7.19 7.77
C LEU A 209 4.48 6.56 8.01
N GLY A 210 5.49 6.98 7.25
CA GLY A 210 6.88 6.58 7.42
C GLY A 210 7.74 7.78 7.82
N TYR A 211 8.65 7.58 8.77
CA TYR A 211 9.43 8.64 9.43
C TYR A 211 10.89 8.62 9.00
N ALA A 212 11.59 9.75 9.15
CA ALA A 212 13.00 9.88 8.76
C ALA A 212 14.00 9.11 9.63
N ASP A 213 13.56 8.39 10.66
CA ASP A 213 14.38 7.44 11.43
C ASP A 213 14.11 5.98 11.03
N GLY A 214 13.22 5.73 10.05
CA GLY A 214 12.92 4.40 9.54
C GLY A 214 11.73 3.71 10.18
N HIS A 215 11.06 4.31 11.16
CA HIS A 215 9.84 3.72 11.70
C HIS A 215 8.62 4.07 10.86
N ALA A 216 7.55 3.29 11.01
CA ALA A 216 6.27 3.53 10.35
C ALA A 216 5.12 3.28 11.32
N VAL A 217 4.09 4.11 11.24
CA VAL A 217 2.90 4.04 12.10
C VAL A 217 1.63 4.16 11.26
N SER A 218 0.50 3.83 11.88
CA SER A 218 -0.82 4.07 11.29
C SER A 218 -1.66 4.89 12.26
N TRP A 219 -1.97 6.12 11.88
CA TRP A 219 -2.70 7.07 12.73
C TRP A 219 -4.00 7.49 12.08
N ASN A 220 -5.05 7.61 12.91
CA ASN A 220 -6.24 8.36 12.54
C ASN A 220 -5.95 9.87 12.62
N ARG A 221 -6.91 10.68 12.19
CA ARG A 221 -6.76 12.14 12.18
C ARG A 221 -6.51 12.75 13.56
N GLU A 222 -7.23 12.29 14.58
CA GLU A 222 -7.11 12.81 15.95
C GLU A 222 -5.77 12.40 16.58
N GLU A 223 -5.34 11.15 16.38
CA GLU A 223 -4.03 10.63 16.78
C GLU A 223 -2.91 11.46 16.14
N LEU A 224 -3.02 11.76 14.84
CA LEU A 224 -2.02 12.56 14.11
C LEU A 224 -1.97 14.01 14.62
N VAL A 225 -3.11 14.65 14.83
CA VAL A 225 -3.16 16.06 15.27
C VAL A 225 -2.66 16.22 16.71
N ASN A 226 -2.93 15.24 17.57
CA ASN A 226 -2.54 15.29 18.98
C ASN A 226 -1.19 14.62 19.27
N SER A 227 -0.53 14.07 18.25
CA SER A 227 0.75 13.37 18.46
C SER A 227 1.86 14.36 18.81
N PRO A 228 2.60 14.15 19.91
CA PRO A 228 3.78 14.95 20.22
C PRO A 228 4.91 14.78 19.18
N ASP A 229 4.86 13.68 18.42
CA ASP A 229 5.79 13.34 17.35
C ASP A 229 5.30 13.85 15.97
N ALA A 230 4.07 14.34 15.85
CA ALA A 230 3.65 15.12 14.67
C ALA A 230 3.97 16.59 14.97
N MET A 231 5.17 17.05 14.60
CA MET A 231 5.68 18.44 14.73
C MET A 231 4.71 19.46 15.37
N HIS A 232 5.03 19.91 16.59
CA HIS A 232 4.29 20.94 17.32
C HIS A 232 4.08 22.24 16.53
N GLY A 233 2.85 22.77 16.60
CA GLY A 233 2.55 24.20 16.47
C GLY A 233 2.11 24.65 15.07
N THR A 234 0.91 25.23 14.98
CA THR A 234 0.35 26.03 13.87
C THR A 234 0.21 25.39 12.47
N ASP A 235 0.89 24.29 12.17
CA ASP A 235 0.96 23.72 10.81
C ASP A 235 -0.05 22.60 10.53
N LEU A 236 -0.69 22.07 11.56
CA LEU A 236 -1.78 21.07 11.45
C LEU A 236 -3.15 21.71 11.16
N GLY A 237 -3.26 23.05 11.28
CA GLY A 237 -4.50 23.81 11.09
C GLY A 237 -5.10 23.73 9.68
N GLY A 238 -4.34 23.17 8.74
CA GLY A 238 -4.74 22.93 7.35
C GLY A 238 -4.93 21.45 6.97
N LEU A 239 -4.88 20.50 7.91
CA LEU A 239 -5.14 19.08 7.60
C LEU A 239 -6.65 18.75 7.55
N VAL A 240 -7.51 19.76 7.63
CA VAL A 240 -8.95 19.63 7.91
C VAL A 240 -9.80 19.86 6.65
N GLY A 241 -9.39 19.26 5.54
CA GLY A 241 -10.30 18.87 4.46
C GLY A 241 -10.94 17.53 4.79
N GLY A 242 -12.18 17.53 5.27
CA GLY A 242 -12.91 16.33 5.65
C GLY A 242 -13.43 15.54 4.46
N TRP A 243 -12.75 14.46 4.06
CA TRP A 243 -13.43 13.36 3.41
C TRP A 243 -13.05 12.02 4.05
N ILE A 244 -14.02 11.45 4.76
CA ILE A 244 -14.02 10.02 5.10
C ILE A 244 -14.23 9.31 3.77
N PRO A 245 -13.37 8.35 3.38
CA PRO A 245 -13.62 7.60 2.17
C PRO A 245 -15.05 7.07 2.22
N LYS A 246 -15.86 7.34 1.18
CA LYS A 246 -16.91 6.38 0.84
C LYS A 246 -16.19 5.03 0.84
N PRO A 247 -16.71 4.02 1.56
CA PRO A 247 -16.08 2.72 1.58
C PRO A 247 -15.77 2.40 0.12
N ILE A 248 -14.48 2.24 -0.19
CA ILE A 248 -14.11 1.59 -1.42
C ILE A 248 -14.77 0.23 -1.22
N ASN A 249 -15.94 0.05 -1.84
CA ASN A 249 -16.56 -1.24 -1.91
C ASN A 249 -15.51 -2.06 -2.64
N CYS A 250 -14.75 -2.83 -1.87
CA CYS A 250 -14.02 -3.96 -2.36
C CYS A 250 -15.10 -4.90 -2.88
N HIS A 251 -15.49 -4.69 -4.13
CA HIS A 251 -16.28 -5.65 -4.89
C HIS A 251 -15.43 -6.88 -5.15
#